data_AF-A0A8D5U3C0-F1
#
_entry.id   AF-A0A8D5U3C0-F1
#
_cell.length_a   1.000
_cell.length_b   1.000
_cell.length_c   1.000
_cell.angle_alpha   90.00
_cell.angle_beta   90.00
_cell.angle_gamma   90.00
#
_symmetry.space_group_name_H-M   'P 1'
#
loop_
_entity.id
_entity.type
_entity.pdbx_description
1 polymer ?
#
loop_
_entity_poly.entity_id
_entity_poly.type
_entity_poly.pdbx_seq_one_letter_code
_entity_poly.pdbx_strand_id
1 'polypeptide(L)'
;METRKNTNQDELSFEEKGAIDLVLNGYGINRYRIKSTLEAYYKFAEDIKKIINRDRNNPNLDREISEIAEEYAIKDGLNKDALIKIAMKFKNKH
;
A
#
# COMPACT_ATOMS: atom_id res chain seq x y z
N MET A 1 -21.34 -23.30 -17.01
CA MET A 1 -20.33 -23.38 -15.93
C MET A 1 -19.62 -22.04 -15.90
N GLU A 2 -19.82 -21.29 -14.83
CA GLU A 2 -19.32 -19.92 -14.67
C GLU A 2 -17.79 -19.87 -14.73
N THR A 3 -17.31 -18.86 -15.44
CA THR A 3 -15.91 -18.48 -15.58
C THR A 3 -15.30 -18.27 -14.20
N ARG A 4 -14.37 -19.14 -13.80
CA ARG A 4 -13.48 -18.86 -12.66
C ARG A 4 -12.60 -17.69 -13.07
N LYS A 5 -13.08 -16.48 -12.77
CA LYS A 5 -12.34 -15.23 -12.80
C LYS A 5 -11.09 -15.39 -11.96
N ASN A 6 -9.96 -15.51 -12.63
CA ASN A 6 -8.63 -15.52 -12.06
C ASN A 6 -8.30 -14.07 -11.64
N THR A 7 -8.93 -13.58 -10.57
CA THR A 7 -8.97 -12.14 -10.27
C THR A 7 -8.84 -11.93 -8.77
N ASN A 8 -7.72 -12.29 -8.14
CA ASN A 8 -7.57 -12.01 -6.69
C ASN A 8 -6.15 -12.11 -6.09
N GLN A 9 -5.07 -12.28 -6.87
CA GLN A 9 -3.72 -12.29 -6.27
C GLN A 9 -3.06 -10.90 -6.18
N ASP A 10 -3.53 -9.94 -6.99
CA ASP A 10 -3.03 -8.57 -6.99
C ASP A 10 -3.83 -7.62 -6.09
N GLU A 11 -5.06 -7.99 -5.71
CA GLU A 11 -5.92 -7.14 -4.89
C GLU A 11 -5.56 -7.22 -3.39
N LEU A 12 -5.74 -6.09 -2.69
CA LEU A 12 -5.62 -6.03 -1.24
C LEU A 12 -6.79 -6.76 -0.56
N SER A 13 -6.45 -7.69 0.33
CA SER A 13 -7.38 -8.40 1.21
C SER A 13 -8.07 -7.42 2.18
N PHE A 14 -9.20 -7.85 2.76
CA PHE A 14 -9.92 -7.05 3.75
C PHE A 14 -9.04 -6.64 4.94
N GLU A 15 -8.23 -7.56 5.46
CA GLU A 15 -7.28 -7.28 6.53
C GLU A 15 -6.20 -6.25 6.14
N GLU A 16 -5.72 -6.31 4.90
CA GLU A 16 -4.68 -5.42 4.37
C GLU A 16 -5.25 -3.99 4.21
N LYS A 17 -6.47 -3.87 3.70
CA LYS A 17 -7.21 -2.60 3.66
C LYS A 17 -7.46 -2.05 5.07
N GLY A 18 -7.83 -2.91 6.03
CA GLY A 18 -8.00 -2.53 7.43
C GLY A 18 -6.71 -2.05 8.11
N ALA A 19 -5.56 -2.66 7.77
CA ALA A 19 -4.26 -2.24 8.28
C ALA A 19 -3.84 -0.86 7.74
N ILE A 20 -4.09 -0.59 6.46
CA ILE A 20 -3.89 0.72 5.84
C ILE A 20 -4.76 1.76 6.53
N ASP A 21 -6.04 1.44 6.69
CA ASP A 21 -7.02 2.30 7.33
C ASP A 21 -6.59 2.69 8.76
N LEU A 22 -6.14 1.72 9.57
CA LEU A 22 -5.57 1.96 10.90
C LEU A 22 -4.39 2.94 10.88
N VAL A 23 -3.48 2.80 9.91
CA VAL A 23 -2.35 3.74 9.76
C VAL A 23 -2.87 5.13 9.43
N LEU A 24 -3.75 5.26 8.45
CA LEU A 24 -4.31 6.55 8.03
C LEU A 24 -5.05 7.28 9.16
N ASN A 25 -5.86 6.56 9.96
CA ASN A 25 -6.48 7.14 11.15
C ASN A 25 -5.42 7.62 12.17
N GLY A 26 -4.32 6.87 12.33
CA GLY A 26 -3.20 7.26 13.19
C GLY A 26 -2.46 8.54 12.75
N TYR A 27 -2.52 8.88 11.46
CA TYR A 27 -2.02 10.15 10.90
C TYR A 27 -3.10 11.24 10.81
N GLY A 28 -4.32 11.00 11.29
CA GLY A 28 -5.43 11.95 11.17
C GLY A 28 -5.93 12.15 9.74
N ILE A 29 -5.60 11.24 8.82
CA ILE A 29 -6.01 11.32 7.41
C ILE A 29 -7.45 10.84 7.30
N ASN A 30 -8.37 11.77 7.01
CA ASN A 30 -9.79 11.52 7.10
C ASN A 30 -10.35 10.89 5.82
N ARG A 31 -10.73 9.62 5.93
CA ARG A 31 -11.16 8.69 4.87
C ARG A 31 -12.36 9.16 4.06
N TYR A 32 -13.18 10.05 4.64
CA TYR A 32 -14.46 10.49 4.08
C TYR A 32 -14.38 11.74 3.21
N ARG A 33 -13.25 12.47 3.21
CA ARG A 33 -13.13 13.72 2.45
C ARG A 33 -12.44 13.59 1.11
N ILE A 34 -11.70 12.52 0.86
CA ILE A 34 -10.99 12.35 -0.42
C ILE A 34 -10.96 10.86 -0.80
N LYS A 35 -12.03 10.41 -1.46
CA LYS A 35 -12.14 9.03 -2.00
C LYS A 35 -10.90 8.67 -2.83
N SER A 36 -10.43 9.62 -3.64
CA SER A 36 -9.21 9.50 -4.46
C SER A 36 -7.92 9.31 -3.65
N THR A 37 -7.81 9.91 -2.46
CA THR A 37 -6.62 9.76 -1.60
C THR A 37 -6.54 8.35 -1.03
N LEU A 38 -7.68 7.81 -0.56
CA LEU A 38 -7.71 6.44 -0.05
C LEU A 38 -7.41 5.42 -1.16
N GLU A 39 -7.95 5.63 -2.36
CA GLU A 39 -7.63 4.82 -3.54
C GLU A 39 -6.13 4.88 -3.90
N ALA A 40 -5.49 6.04 -3.78
CA ALA A 40 -4.05 6.17 -4.02
C ALA A 40 -3.21 5.43 -2.97
N TYR A 41 -3.61 5.46 -1.69
CA TYR A 41 -2.97 4.63 -0.64
C TYR A 41 -3.12 3.12 -0.89
N TYR A 42 -4.28 2.68 -1.39
CA TYR A 42 -4.47 1.28 -1.77
C TYR A 42 -3.60 0.90 -2.95
N LYS A 43 -3.54 1.74 -3.98
CA LYS A 43 -2.71 1.48 -5.16
C LYS A 43 -1.22 1.38 -4.80
N PHE A 44 -0.74 2.29 -3.95
CA PHE A 44 0.61 2.20 -3.40
C PHE A 44 0.85 0.86 -2.69
N ALA A 45 -0.06 0.43 -1.83
CA ALA A 45 0.10 -0.83 -1.10
C ALA A 45 0.07 -2.05 -2.02
N GLU A 46 -0.70 -2.02 -3.12
CA GLU A 46 -0.65 -3.06 -4.16
C GLU A 46 0.71 -3.11 -4.86
N ASP A 47 1.28 -1.95 -5.23
CA ASP A 47 2.61 -1.87 -5.83
C ASP A 47 3.71 -2.38 -4.89
N ILE A 48 3.69 -1.96 -3.63
CA ILE A 48 4.64 -2.43 -2.62
C ILE A 48 4.50 -3.94 -2.39
N LYS A 49 3.27 -4.46 -2.31
CA LYS A 49 3.03 -5.90 -2.15
C LYS A 49 3.65 -6.70 -3.29
N LYS A 50 3.56 -6.22 -4.53
CA LYS A 50 4.19 -6.85 -5.69
C LYS A 50 5.72 -6.88 -5.57
N ILE A 51 6.32 -5.78 -5.14
CA ILE A 51 7.79 -5.67 -5.00
C ILE A 51 8.27 -6.58 -3.87
N ILE A 52 7.62 -6.53 -2.70
CA ILE A 52 7.95 -7.40 -1.57
C ILE A 52 7.82 -8.87 -1.98
N ASN A 53 6.74 -9.26 -2.65
CA ASN A 53 6.55 -10.65 -3.07
C ASN A 53 7.53 -11.11 -4.15
N ARG A 54 7.94 -10.20 -5.05
CA ARG A 54 8.91 -10.51 -6.11
C ARG A 54 10.32 -10.70 -5.55
N ASP A 55 10.69 -9.90 -4.55
CA ASP A 55 12.09 -9.75 -4.14
C ASP A 55 12.23 -9.67 -2.60
N ARG A 56 11.71 -10.68 -1.88
CA ARG A 56 11.70 -10.74 -0.41
C ARG A 56 13.08 -10.62 0.26
N ASN A 57 14.14 -10.98 -0.46
CA ASN A 57 15.52 -10.92 0.05
C ASN A 57 16.31 -9.74 -0.52
N ASN A 58 15.65 -8.79 -1.19
CA ASN A 58 16.33 -7.65 -1.77
C ASN A 58 16.80 -6.69 -0.66
N PRO A 59 18.12 -6.47 -0.50
CA PRO A 59 18.66 -5.56 0.51
C PRO A 59 18.30 -4.09 0.22
N ASN A 60 17.89 -3.77 -1.00
CA ASN A 60 17.46 -2.43 -1.42
C ASN A 60 15.94 -2.22 -1.30
N LEU A 61 15.19 -3.20 -0.78
CA LEU A 61 13.73 -3.14 -0.69
C LEU A 61 13.24 -1.91 0.09
N ASP A 62 13.89 -1.56 1.21
CA ASP A 62 13.56 -0.36 1.97
C ASP A 62 13.78 0.94 1.18
N ARG A 63 14.82 0.96 0.33
CA ARG A 63 15.11 2.09 -0.55
C ARG A 63 14.05 2.21 -1.63
N GLU A 64 13.70 1.13 -2.31
CA GLU A 64 12.63 1.12 -3.33
C GLU A 64 11.28 1.52 -2.74
N ILE A 65 10.93 1.00 -1.55
CA ILE A 65 9.72 1.42 -0.81
C ILE A 65 9.74 2.93 -0.57
N SER A 66 10.87 3.50 -0.17
CA SER A 66 11.00 4.94 0.08
C SER A 66 10.88 5.78 -1.19
N GLU A 67 11.51 5.33 -2.29
CA GLU A 67 11.45 5.99 -3.60
C GLU A 67 10.01 6.00 -4.15
N ILE A 68 9.28 4.88 -4.05
CA ILE A 68 7.89 4.81 -4.49
C ILE A 68 6.98 5.63 -3.56
N ALA A 69 7.21 5.59 -2.25
CA ALA A 69 6.44 6.39 -1.30
C ALA A 69 6.63 7.90 -1.57
N GLU A 70 7.82 8.31 -1.99
CA GLU A 70 8.08 9.69 -2.41
C GLU A 70 7.33 10.05 -3.69
N GLU A 71 7.33 9.19 -4.71
CA GLU A 71 6.60 9.44 -5.95
C GLU A 71 5.10 9.66 -5.68
N TYR A 72 4.48 8.77 -4.90
CA TYR A 72 3.08 8.89 -4.51
C TYR A 72 2.80 10.12 -3.63
N ALA A 73 3.74 10.48 -2.74
CA ALA A 73 3.61 11.69 -1.93
C ALA A 73 3.60 12.96 -2.80
N ILE A 74 4.47 13.03 -3.81
CA ILE A 74 4.57 14.18 -4.73
C ILE A 74 3.39 14.22 -5.70
N LYS A 75 3.04 13.08 -6.30
CA LYS A 75 2.05 12.97 -7.37
C LYS A 75 0.61 13.10 -6.86
N ASP A 76 0.31 12.39 -5.78
CA ASP A 76 -1.05 12.28 -5.23
C ASP A 76 -1.24 13.10 -3.95
N GLY A 77 -0.21 13.87 -3.54
CA GLY A 77 -0.24 14.70 -2.34
C GLY A 77 -0.36 13.90 -1.05
N LEU A 78 0.14 12.66 -1.05
CA LEU A 78 0.03 11.74 0.08
C LEU A 78 1.10 12.02 1.14
N ASN A 79 0.85 11.49 2.34
CA ASN A 79 1.79 11.58 3.43
C ASN A 79 2.83 10.45 3.29
N LYS A 80 4.08 10.82 2.98
CA LYS A 80 5.21 9.89 2.80
C LYS A 80 5.42 8.98 4.03
N ASP A 81 5.34 9.53 5.23
CA ASP A 81 5.46 8.75 6.47
C ASP A 81 4.37 7.69 6.61
N ALA A 82 3.12 8.03 6.26
CA ALA A 82 2.02 7.07 6.26
C ALA A 82 2.25 5.94 5.25
N LEU A 83 2.71 6.27 4.04
CA LEU A 83 3.06 5.29 2.99
C LEU A 83 4.16 4.33 3.45
N ILE A 84 5.26 4.86 4.00
CA ILE A 84 6.36 4.03 4.52
C ILE A 84 5.85 3.11 5.64
N LYS A 85 5.03 3.63 6.57
CA LYS A 85 4.50 2.83 7.68
C LYS A 85 3.53 1.75 7.23
N ILE A 86 2.75 2.02 6.18
CA ILE A 86 1.95 1.03 5.47
C ILE A 86 2.89 -0.06 4.94
N ALA A 87 3.86 0.29 4.09
CA ALA A 87 4.78 -0.67 3.48
C ALA A 87 5.52 -1.55 4.51
N MET A 88 5.99 -0.96 5.61
CA MET A 88 6.65 -1.70 6.70
C MET A 88 5.73 -2.70 7.38
N LYS A 89 4.42 -2.41 7.52
CA LYS A 89 3.44 -3.38 8.03
C LYS A 89 3.30 -4.58 7.09
N PHE A 90 3.32 -4.36 5.77
CA PHE A 90 3.24 -5.46 4.79
C PHE A 90 4.51 -6.31 4.81
N LYS A 91 5.68 -5.68 4.89
CA LYS A 91 6.98 -6.37 4.98
C LYS A 91 7.07 -7.29 6.20
N ASN A 92 6.60 -6.85 7.37
CA ASN A 92 6.67 -7.65 8.60
C ASN A 92 5.63 -8.78 8.71
N LYS A 93 4.62 -8.83 7.83
CA LYS A 93 3.57 -9.89 7.84
C LYS A 93 3.96 -11.11 6.99
N HIS A 94 5.02 -11.03 6.19
CA HIS A 94 5.46 -12.05 5.23
C HIS A 94 6.88 -12.54 5.49
#